data_AF-K1IRF8-F1
#
_entry.id   AF-K1IRF8-F1
#
_cell.length_a   1.000
_cell.length_b   1.000
_cell.length_c   1.000
_cell.angle_alpha   90.00
_cell.angle_beta   90.00
_cell.angle_gamma   90.00
#
_symmetry.space_group_name_H-M   'P 1'
#
loop_
_entity.id
_entity.type
_entity.pdbx_description
1 polymer ?
#
loop_
_entity_poly.entity_id
_entity_poly.type
_entity_poly.pdbx_seq_one_letter_code
_entity_poly.pdbx_strand_id
1 'polypeptide(L)' 'MKYLWLGLCVLPLTCIGKNNPTAECRWLYDRIEILEQAIKKGDTLDTQEELTRWREEYSKKQCSQYDY' A
#
# COMPACT_ATOMS: atom_id res chain seq x y z
N MET A 1 -45.30 8.81 28.13
CA MET A 1 -44.23 7.81 28.30
C MET A 1 -42.90 8.50 28.01
N LYS A 2 -41.95 8.35 28.93
CA LYS A 2 -40.76 9.18 29.13
C LYS A 2 -39.70 8.87 28.07
N TYR A 3 -39.12 9.93 27.52
CA TYR A 3 -38.09 9.93 26.48
C TYR A 3 -36.81 9.23 26.92
N LEU A 4 -36.38 8.22 26.17
CA LEU A 4 -35.02 7.68 26.20
C LEU A 4 -34.39 7.94 24.84
N TRP A 5 -34.01 9.20 24.65
CA TRP A 5 -33.10 9.66 23.63
C TRP A 5 -31.72 9.09 23.97
N LEU A 6 -31.46 7.86 23.51
CA LEU A 6 -30.13 7.29 23.49
C LEU A 6 -29.33 8.05 22.44
N GLY A 7 -28.73 9.16 22.87
CA GLY A 7 -27.68 9.89 22.15
C GLY A 7 -26.49 8.95 21.96
N LEU A 8 -26.60 8.10 20.95
CA LEU A 8 -25.52 7.24 20.49
C LEU A 8 -24.59 8.13 19.66
N CYS A 9 -23.78 8.94 20.34
CA CYS A 9 -22.61 9.59 19.76
C CYS A 9 -21.59 8.51 19.40
N VAL A 10 -21.78 7.82 18.28
CA VAL A 10 -20.71 7.07 17.61
C VAL A 10 -19.95 8.08 16.75
N LEU A 11 -19.10 8.88 17.40
CA LEU A 11 -18.01 9.56 16.69
C LEU A 11 -16.90 8.54 16.44
N PRO A 12 -16.26 8.60 15.26
CA PRO A 12 -15.92 7.42 14.51
C PRO A 12 -14.68 6.73 15.08
N LEU A 13 -14.69 5.40 15.04
CA LEU A 13 -13.48 4.58 15.05
C LEU A 13 -12.67 4.84 13.77
N THR A 14 -12.15 6.06 13.59
CA THR A 14 -11.05 6.33 12.66
C THR A 14 -9.75 6.47 13.44
N CYS A 15 -9.50 5.54 14.36
CA CYS A 15 -8.13 5.12 14.62
C CYS A 15 -7.78 4.07 13.55
N ILE A 16 -7.73 4.49 12.28
CA ILE A 16 -7.05 3.71 11.26
C ILE A 16 -5.57 3.89 11.58
N GLY A 17 -5.08 3.05 12.51
CA GLY A 17 -3.66 2.83 12.63
C GLY A 17 -3.19 2.41 11.25
N LYS A 18 -2.29 3.22 10.69
CA LYS A 18 -1.47 2.91 9.52
C LYS A 18 -1.35 1.39 9.30
N ASN A 19 -2.03 0.84 8.28
CA ASN A 19 -2.12 -0.60 8.11
C ASN A 19 -0.74 -1.13 7.71
N ASN A 20 -0.19 -2.07 8.49
CA ASN A 20 1.05 -2.75 8.11
C ASN A 20 0.84 -3.51 6.79
N PRO A 21 1.83 -3.50 5.88
CA PRO A 21 1.72 -4.21 4.61
C PRO A 21 1.67 -5.71 4.82
N THR A 22 0.92 -6.39 3.95
CA THR A 22 1.03 -7.85 3.82
C THR A 22 2.45 -8.21 3.38
N ALA A 23 2.87 -9.46 3.64
CA ALA A 23 4.18 -9.94 3.20
C ALA A 23 4.37 -9.79 1.68
N GLU A 24 3.30 -10.05 0.91
CA GLU A 24 3.30 -9.86 -0.55
C GLU A 24 3.48 -8.39 -0.94
N CYS A 25 2.73 -7.49 -0.31
CA CYS A 25 2.81 -6.07 -0.61
C CYS A 25 4.17 -5.47 -0.21
N ARG A 26 4.77 -5.93 0.91
CA ARG A 26 6.13 -5.56 1.31
C ARG A 26 7.17 -6.04 0.30
N TRP A 27 7.06 -7.30 -0.16
CA TRP A 27 7.94 -7.82 -1.20
C TRP A 27 7.84 -7.03 -2.51
N LEU A 28 6.63 -6.67 -2.95
CA LEU A 28 6.43 -5.85 -4.15
C LEU A 28 7.06 -4.47 -4.02
N TYR A 29 6.91 -3.82 -2.85
CA TYR A 29 7.53 -2.53 -2.56
C TYR A 29 9.06 -2.61 -2.65
N ASP A 30 9.66 -3.57 -1.94
CA ASP A 30 11.11 -3.76 -1.91
C ASP A 30 11.66 -4.09 -3.32
N ARG A 31 10.94 -4.93 -4.09
CA ARG A 31 11.33 -5.28 -5.46
C ARG A 31 11.31 -4.07 -6.39
N ILE A 32 10.28 -3.24 -6.31
CA ILE A 32 10.18 -1.99 -7.08
C ILE A 32 11.32 -1.04 -6.70
N GLU A 33 11.62 -0.87 -5.42
CA GLU A 33 12.72 -0.01 -4.97
C GLU A 33 14.07 -0.47 -5.53
N ILE A 34 14.36 -1.77 -5.49
CA ILE A 34 15.59 -2.36 -6.04
C ILE A 34 15.71 -2.08 -7.54
N LEU A 35 14.63 -2.28 -8.30
CA LEU A 35 14.62 -2.07 -9.75
C LEU A 35 14.81 -0.58 -10.10
N GLU A 36 14.18 0.32 -9.36
CA GLU A 36 14.39 1.76 -9.52
C GLU A 36 15.83 2.17 -9.23
N GLN A 37 16.45 1.58 -8.21
CA GLN A 37 17.87 1.82 -7.90
C GLN A 37 18.80 1.25 -8.98
N ALA A 38 18.48 0.10 -9.56
CA ALA A 38 19.25 -0.50 -10.66
C ALA A 38 19.21 0.40 -11.91
N ILE A 39 18.03 0.89 -12.29
CA ILE A 39 17.87 1.85 -13.40
C ILE A 39 18.66 3.13 -13.14
N LYS A 40 18.60 3.68 -11.91
CA LYS A 40 19.40 4.86 -11.53
C LYS A 40 20.91 4.63 -11.66
N LYS A 41 21.38 3.40 -11.54
CA LYS A 41 22.80 3.00 -11.70
C LYS A 41 23.17 2.69 -13.16
N GLY A 42 22.23 2.78 -14.09
CA GLY A 42 22.46 2.55 -15.52
C GLY A 42 22.14 1.14 -16.00
N ASP A 43 21.55 0.29 -15.15
CA ASP A 43 21.07 -1.04 -15.54
C ASP A 43 19.61 -0.95 -16.02
N THR A 44 19.42 -0.89 -17.34
CA THR A 44 18.15 -0.50 -17.97
C THR A 44 17.49 -1.59 -18.80
N LEU A 45 18.27 -2.39 -19.54
CA LEU A 45 17.73 -3.47 -20.38
C LEU A 45 17.10 -4.55 -19.47
N ASP A 46 15.90 -5.03 -19.80
CA ASP A 46 15.06 -5.94 -19.01
C ASP A 46 14.54 -5.39 -17.65
N THR A 47 15.34 -4.59 -16.94
CA THR A 47 14.99 -3.97 -15.65
C THR A 47 13.77 -3.04 -15.75
N GLN A 48 13.61 -2.32 -16.86
CA GLN A 48 12.46 -1.43 -17.06
C GLN A 48 11.15 -2.18 -17.36
N GLU A 49 11.24 -3.30 -18.08
CA GLU A 49 10.08 -4.16 -18.33
C GLU A 49 9.63 -4.83 -17.03
N GLU A 50 10.58 -5.37 -16.25
CA GLU A 50 10.29 -5.90 -14.92
C GLU A 50 9.68 -4.85 -13.99
N LEU A 51 10.24 -3.63 -13.95
CA LEU A 51 9.69 -2.55 -13.13
C LEU A 51 8.24 -2.24 -13.50
N THR A 52 7.93 -2.21 -14.79
CA THR A 52 6.57 -1.96 -15.29
C THR A 52 5.62 -3.06 -14.83
N ARG A 53 6.01 -4.33 -15.01
CA ARG A 53 5.24 -5.49 -14.57
C ARG A 53 4.95 -5.47 -13.07
N TRP A 54 5.97 -5.18 -12.24
CA TRP A 54 5.79 -5.19 -10.79
C TRP A 54 4.97 -3.99 -10.29
N ARG A 55 5.06 -2.84 -10.96
CA ARG A 55 4.17 -1.70 -10.67
C ARG A 55 2.71 -1.99 -10.98
N GLU A 56 2.42 -2.71 -12.07
CA GLU A 56 1.06 -3.16 -12.39
C GLU A 56 0.50 -4.08 -11.30
N GLU A 57 1.27 -5.08 -10.86
CA GLU A 57 0.85 -5.98 -9.79
C GLU A 57 0.69 -5.26 -8.45
N TYR A 58 1.59 -4.33 -8.11
CA TYR A 58 1.48 -3.47 -6.92
C TYR A 58 0.18 -2.66 -6.92
N SER A 59 -0.18 -2.07 -8.07
CA SER A 59 -1.43 -1.31 -8.25
C SER A 59 -2.65 -2.21 -8.15
N LYS A 60 -2.66 -3.34 -8.87
CA LYS A 60 -3.75 -4.32 -8.89
C LYS A 60 -4.09 -4.85 -7.50
N LYS A 61 -3.07 -5.01 -6.65
CA LYS A 61 -3.20 -5.47 -5.26
C LYS A 61 -3.47 -4.34 -4.26
N GLN A 62 -3.61 -3.10 -4.74
CA GLN A 62 -3.86 -1.91 -3.93
C GLN A 62 -2.81 -1.77 -2.82
N CYS A 63 -1.56 -2.12 -3.12
CA CYS A 63 -0.49 -2.15 -2.13
C CYS A 63 -0.17 -0.74 -1.59
N SER A 64 -0.42 0.33 -2.37
CA SER A 64 -0.27 1.73 -1.94
C SER A 64 -1.09 2.15 -0.71
N GLN A 65 -2.05 1.34 -0.26
CA GLN A 65 -2.85 1.63 0.93
C GLN A 65 -2.12 1.39 2.26
N TYR A 66 -0.98 0.70 2.23
CA TYR A 66 -0.21 0.32 3.42
C TYR A 66 0.90 1.32 3.75
N ASP A 67 1.39 1.23 4.98
CA ASP A 67 2.53 2.01 5.47
C ASP A 67 3.81 1.18 5.45
N TYR A 68 4.67 1.49 4.49
CA TYR A 68 5.89 0.74 4.16
C TYR A 68 7.09 1.09 5.01
#